data_AF-A0A4W5L3F1-F1
#
_entry.id   AF-A0A4W5L3F1-F1
#
_cell.length_a   1.000
_cell.length_b   1.000
_cell.length_c   1.000
_cell.angle_alpha   90.00
_cell.angle_beta   90.00
_cell.angle_gamma   90.00
#
_symmetry.space_group_name_H-M   'P 1'
#
loop_
_entity.id
_entity.type
_entity.pdbx_description
1 polymer ?
#
loop_
_entity_poly.entity_id
_entity_poly.type
_entity_poly.pdbx_seq_one_letter_code
_entity_poly.pdbx_strand_id
1 'polypeptide(L)'
;MNNMQANGAGQGQESDLSCLNNSAPNGESSSAGGARTTVNGLSTTNNGNSVGHLIGIPAPAASNTTVSSDASSVKKKTRLSQPEEDVIRLIGQHLHDLGLNQTVDLLMQESGCRLEHPSATKFRNHVVEGAWDKADSDLNELKALMHSPSAIVRMKFLLLQQKYLEYLEDAKVLEALQVLRAELTPLQYNTERIHILSG
;
A
#
# COMPACT_ATOMS: atom_id res chain seq x y z
N MET A 1 59.06 -5.06 -45.89
CA MET A 1 58.11 -6.13 -45.49
C MET A 1 56.84 -5.49 -44.94
N ASN A 2 55.70 -6.12 -45.25
CA ASN A 2 54.39 -5.98 -44.62
C ASN A 2 53.57 -4.70 -44.87
N ASN A 3 52.71 -4.81 -45.90
CA ASN A 3 51.45 -4.08 -46.05
C ASN A 3 50.51 -4.36 -44.86
N MET A 4 49.57 -3.46 -44.58
CA MET A 4 48.15 -3.75 -44.84
C MET A 4 47.30 -2.49 -44.91
N GLN A 5 46.24 -2.58 -45.71
CA GLN A 5 45.37 -1.50 -46.15
C GLN A 5 43.97 -2.07 -46.24
N ALA A 6 42.95 -1.41 -45.67
CA ALA A 6 41.56 -1.47 -46.13
C ALA A 6 40.65 -0.54 -45.32
N ASN A 7 39.69 0.04 -46.02
CA ASN A 7 38.55 0.81 -45.54
C ASN A 7 37.28 0.04 -45.97
N GLY A 8 36.14 0.13 -45.27
CA GLY A 8 34.93 -0.57 -45.73
C GLY A 8 33.76 -0.56 -44.75
N ALA A 9 32.60 -0.09 -45.21
CA ALA A 9 31.35 -0.01 -44.45
C ALA A 9 30.41 -1.21 -44.71
N GLY A 10 29.41 -1.38 -43.83
CA GLY A 10 28.28 -2.29 -44.03
C GLY A 10 27.08 -1.88 -43.18
N GLN A 11 25.94 -1.57 -43.83
CA GLN A 11 24.64 -1.30 -43.22
C GLN A 11 23.64 -2.43 -43.59
N GLY A 12 22.54 -2.54 -42.84
CA GLY A 12 21.51 -3.59 -43.00
C GLY A 12 21.91 -4.88 -42.26
N GLN A 13 21.01 -5.70 -41.71
CA GLN A 13 19.53 -5.83 -41.70
C GLN A 13 19.16 -6.47 -40.34
N GLU A 14 17.93 -6.65 -39.86
CA GLU A 14 16.57 -6.20 -40.20
C GLU A 14 15.75 -6.28 -38.90
N SER A 15 14.66 -5.52 -38.80
CA SER A 15 13.73 -5.59 -37.67
C SER A 15 12.52 -6.45 -38.06
N ASP A 16 12.37 -7.62 -37.42
CA ASP A 16 11.17 -8.45 -37.58
C ASP A 16 10.33 -8.50 -36.31
N LEU A 17 9.04 -8.16 -36.46
CA LEU A 17 8.00 -8.26 -35.45
C LEU A 17 7.17 -9.51 -35.75
N SER A 18 7.06 -10.47 -34.83
CA SER A 18 5.94 -11.41 -34.88
C SER A 18 5.43 -11.82 -33.50
N CYS A 19 4.18 -11.44 -33.30
CA CYS A 19 3.25 -11.83 -32.24
C CYS A 19 3.19 -13.34 -31.93
N LEU A 20 3.16 -13.66 -30.64
CA LEU A 20 2.51 -14.87 -30.13
C LEU A 20 1.49 -14.44 -29.06
N ASN A 21 0.24 -14.23 -29.51
CA ASN A 21 -0.89 -13.94 -28.65
C ASN A 21 -1.44 -15.26 -28.07
N ASN A 22 -1.85 -15.24 -26.79
CA ASN A 22 -2.43 -16.41 -26.14
C ASN A 22 -3.79 -16.78 -26.77
N SER A 23 -4.04 -18.07 -26.95
CA SER A 23 -5.36 -18.58 -27.34
C SER A 23 -5.56 -19.99 -26.79
N ALA A 24 -6.29 -20.09 -25.68
CA ALA A 24 -6.86 -21.31 -25.16
C ALA A 24 -8.27 -20.98 -24.62
N PRO A 25 -9.36 -21.39 -25.29
CA PRO A 25 -10.72 -21.18 -24.79
C PRO A 25 -11.02 -22.16 -23.66
N ASN A 26 -11.62 -21.67 -22.59
CA ASN A 26 -12.00 -22.49 -21.43
C ASN A 26 -13.32 -23.23 -21.73
N GLY A 27 -13.33 -24.56 -21.56
CA GLY A 27 -14.46 -25.41 -21.94
C GLY A 27 -15.28 -25.93 -20.75
N GLU A 28 -16.60 -25.76 -20.89
CA GLU A 28 -17.67 -26.56 -20.28
C GLU A 28 -17.89 -26.51 -18.75
N SER A 29 -19.15 -26.21 -18.38
CA SER A 29 -19.72 -26.50 -17.07
C SER A 29 -21.18 -26.88 -17.26
N SER A 30 -21.54 -28.12 -16.90
CA SER A 30 -22.93 -28.59 -16.78
C SER A 30 -23.00 -29.92 -16.03
N SER A 31 -23.58 -29.92 -14.83
CA SER A 31 -24.64 -30.86 -14.46
C SER A 31 -25.29 -30.43 -13.15
N ALA A 32 -26.59 -30.67 -13.01
CA ALA A 32 -27.40 -30.29 -11.87
C ALA A 32 -27.78 -31.49 -10.99
N GLY A 33 -28.32 -31.20 -9.81
CA GLY A 33 -29.25 -32.11 -9.11
C GLY A 33 -28.82 -32.59 -7.72
N GLY A 34 -29.69 -32.42 -6.72
CA GLY A 34 -29.50 -32.99 -5.39
C GLY A 34 -30.17 -32.22 -4.25
N ALA A 35 -31.51 -32.18 -4.21
CA ALA A 35 -32.24 -31.57 -3.11
C ALA A 35 -32.22 -32.43 -1.83
N ARG A 36 -32.18 -31.81 -0.64
CA ARG A 36 -32.83 -32.39 0.54
C ARG A 36 -33.20 -31.37 1.62
N THR A 37 -34.47 -31.41 2.00
CA THR A 37 -35.09 -30.67 3.10
C THR A 37 -35.03 -31.48 4.40
N THR A 38 -34.75 -30.83 5.53
CA THR A 38 -35.19 -31.29 6.86
C THR A 38 -35.54 -30.09 7.73
N VAL A 39 -36.68 -30.20 8.42
CA VAL A 39 -37.28 -29.17 9.28
C VAL A 39 -37.09 -29.50 10.77
N ASN A 40 -37.59 -28.60 11.64
CA ASN A 40 -37.62 -28.61 13.11
C ASN A 40 -36.40 -27.96 13.79
N GLY A 41 -36.58 -27.17 14.87
CA GLY A 41 -37.82 -26.83 15.57
C GLY A 41 -37.69 -25.68 16.57
N LEU A 42 -38.85 -25.08 16.87
CA LEU A 42 -39.12 -23.95 17.77
C LEU A 42 -38.63 -24.15 19.21
N SER A 43 -38.16 -23.06 19.86
CA SER A 43 -38.50 -22.75 21.27
C SER A 43 -38.21 -21.29 21.63
N THR A 44 -39.28 -20.57 22.00
CA THR A 44 -39.24 -19.20 22.54
C THR A 44 -39.25 -19.27 24.07
N THR A 45 -38.43 -18.48 24.76
CA THR A 45 -38.61 -18.23 26.20
C THR A 45 -38.49 -16.73 26.50
N ASN A 46 -39.54 -16.20 27.15
CA ASN A 46 -39.57 -14.84 27.67
C ASN A 46 -38.71 -14.74 28.94
N ASN A 47 -38.15 -13.57 29.23
CA ASN A 47 -37.58 -13.31 30.55
C ASN A 47 -38.18 -12.04 31.16
N GLY A 48 -38.72 -12.16 32.38
CA GLY A 48 -39.51 -11.14 33.06
C GLY A 48 -38.71 -10.30 34.05
N ASN A 49 -39.14 -9.05 34.23
CA ASN A 49 -38.55 -8.05 35.12
C ASN A 49 -39.00 -8.22 36.58
N SER A 50 -38.10 -8.06 37.56
CA SER A 50 -38.45 -7.49 38.88
C SER A 50 -37.23 -6.96 39.66
N VAL A 51 -37.48 -6.11 40.65
CA VAL A 51 -36.52 -5.20 41.31
C VAL A 51 -36.49 -5.45 42.82
N GLY A 52 -35.34 -5.29 43.52
CA GLY A 52 -35.23 -5.63 44.95
C GLY A 52 -34.09 -4.93 45.75
N HIS A 53 -34.28 -4.80 47.07
CA HIS A 53 -33.62 -3.84 47.97
C HIS A 53 -33.62 -4.35 49.45
N LEU A 54 -32.79 -3.91 50.41
CA LEU A 54 -31.66 -2.94 50.42
C LEU A 54 -30.77 -3.16 51.68
N ILE A 55 -29.43 -3.22 51.52
CA ILE A 55 -28.35 -3.03 52.56
C ILE A 55 -28.35 -3.95 53.82
N GLY A 56 -27.15 -4.39 54.26
CA GLY A 56 -26.99 -4.93 55.63
C GLY A 56 -25.65 -5.52 56.11
N ILE A 57 -24.55 -4.72 56.15
CA ILE A 57 -23.36 -4.86 57.06
C ILE A 57 -22.43 -6.12 56.92
N PRO A 58 -21.08 -6.02 57.07
CA PRO A 58 -20.14 -7.10 56.75
C PRO A 58 -19.54 -7.86 57.96
N ALA A 59 -19.01 -9.06 57.71
CA ALA A 59 -18.09 -9.77 58.60
C ALA A 59 -17.05 -10.59 57.79
N PRO A 60 -15.74 -10.54 58.10
CA PRO A 60 -14.72 -11.29 57.37
C PRO A 60 -14.40 -12.64 58.04
N ALA A 61 -14.50 -13.73 57.29
CA ALA A 61 -13.97 -15.04 57.68
C ALA A 61 -13.26 -15.68 56.48
N ALA A 62 -12.03 -16.14 56.70
CA ALA A 62 -11.17 -16.68 55.66
C ALA A 62 -11.60 -18.06 55.17
N SER A 63 -11.48 -18.31 53.87
CA SER A 63 -11.36 -19.66 53.28
C SER A 63 -10.72 -19.56 51.90
N ASN A 64 -9.51 -20.10 51.76
CA ASN A 64 -8.93 -20.37 50.45
C ASN A 64 -9.69 -21.54 49.83
N THR A 65 -10.28 -21.32 48.64
CA THR A 65 -10.72 -22.42 47.78
C THR A 65 -10.27 -22.15 46.35
N THR A 66 -9.53 -23.10 45.81
CA THR A 66 -9.10 -23.13 44.41
C THR A 66 -10.29 -23.21 43.47
N VAL A 67 -10.45 -22.22 42.59
CA VAL A 67 -11.38 -22.30 41.45
C VAL A 67 -10.60 -22.37 40.14
N SER A 68 -10.45 -23.60 39.63
CA SER A 68 -10.14 -23.83 38.23
C SER A 68 -11.35 -23.40 37.39
N SER A 69 -11.22 -22.28 36.71
CA SER A 69 -12.21 -21.68 35.81
C SER A 69 -11.50 -20.64 34.96
N ASP A 70 -11.82 -20.40 33.70
CA ASP A 70 -12.56 -21.19 32.71
C ASP A 70 -12.02 -20.70 31.34
N ALA A 71 -12.48 -21.27 30.23
CA ALA A 71 -12.00 -20.98 28.88
C ALA A 71 -11.98 -19.48 28.53
N SER A 72 -10.82 -18.84 28.72
CA SER A 72 -10.38 -17.75 27.84
C SER A 72 -9.96 -18.36 26.49
N SER A 73 -10.96 -18.91 25.81
CA SER A 73 -10.99 -19.05 24.36
C SER A 73 -10.99 -17.64 23.77
N VAL A 74 -9.83 -16.98 23.88
CA VAL A 74 -9.47 -15.83 23.06
C VAL A 74 -9.61 -16.34 21.66
N LYS A 75 -10.72 -15.99 21.01
CA LYS A 75 -10.94 -16.20 19.59
C LYS A 75 -9.75 -15.56 18.91
N LYS A 76 -8.74 -16.36 18.57
CA LYS A 76 -7.66 -15.96 17.70
C LYS A 76 -8.36 -15.64 16.39
N LYS A 77 -8.71 -14.36 16.17
CA LYS A 77 -8.91 -13.85 14.81
C LYS A 77 -7.66 -14.30 14.09
N THR A 78 -7.81 -15.24 13.16
CA THR A 78 -6.71 -15.75 12.37
C THR A 78 -6.19 -14.56 11.60
N ARG A 79 -5.10 -13.96 12.11
CA ARG A 79 -4.52 -12.77 11.51
C ARG A 79 -4.06 -13.19 10.13
N LEU A 80 -4.54 -12.50 9.10
CA LEU A 80 -4.22 -12.81 7.72
C LEU A 80 -2.70 -12.91 7.56
N SER A 81 -2.26 -13.89 6.79
CA SER A 81 -0.85 -14.03 6.43
C SER A 81 -0.44 -12.91 5.49
N GLN A 82 0.87 -12.60 5.43
CA GLN A 82 1.34 -11.51 4.58
C GLN A 82 0.87 -11.60 3.12
N PRO A 83 0.89 -12.79 2.45
CA PRO A 83 0.38 -12.93 1.09
C PRO A 83 -1.13 -12.66 0.97
N GLU A 84 -1.93 -13.01 1.99
CA GLU A 84 -3.37 -12.71 1.99
C GLU A 84 -3.62 -11.20 2.15
N GLU A 85 -2.88 -10.53 3.04
CA GLU A 85 -2.89 -9.06 3.14
C GLU A 85 -2.45 -8.39 1.83
N ASP A 86 -1.47 -8.96 1.13
CA ASP A 86 -0.96 -8.45 -0.16
C ASP A 86 -2.02 -8.56 -1.27
N VAL A 87 -2.69 -9.72 -1.38
CA VAL A 87 -3.80 -9.93 -2.32
C VAL A 87 -4.97 -9.00 -2.02
N ILE A 88 -5.33 -8.82 -0.75
CA ILE A 88 -6.40 -7.90 -0.34
C ILE A 88 -6.04 -6.45 -0.66
N ARG A 89 -4.79 -6.03 -0.47
CA ARG A 89 -4.31 -4.70 -0.90
C ARG A 89 -4.34 -4.53 -2.42
N LEU A 90 -3.98 -5.55 -3.18
CA LEU A 90 -4.04 -5.51 -4.65
C LEU A 90 -5.49 -5.36 -5.17
N ILE A 91 -6.43 -6.11 -4.59
CA ILE A 91 -7.87 -5.99 -4.87
C ILE A 91 -8.37 -4.60 -4.46
N GLY A 92 -8.03 -4.14 -3.25
CA GLY A 92 -8.42 -2.83 -2.73
C GLY A 92 -7.92 -1.68 -3.61
N GLN A 93 -6.69 -1.76 -4.13
CA GLN A 93 -6.14 -0.77 -5.05
C GLN A 93 -6.94 -0.74 -6.36
N HIS A 94 -7.19 -1.90 -6.96
CA HIS A 94 -7.96 -1.97 -8.21
C HIS A 94 -9.38 -1.42 -8.06
N LEU A 95 -10.06 -1.72 -6.95
CA LEU A 95 -11.38 -1.18 -6.64
C LEU A 95 -11.35 0.34 -6.41
N HIS A 96 -10.31 0.87 -5.74
CA HIS A 96 -10.10 2.30 -5.55
C HIS A 96 -9.89 3.02 -6.89
N ASP A 97 -9.09 2.43 -7.79
CA ASP A 97 -8.83 3.00 -9.13
C ASP A 97 -10.08 3.01 -10.03
N LEU A 98 -11.04 2.11 -9.78
CA LEU A 98 -12.38 2.13 -10.39
C LEU A 98 -13.36 3.12 -9.72
N GLY A 99 -12.93 3.83 -8.67
CA GLY A 99 -13.76 4.77 -7.90
C GLY A 99 -14.73 4.10 -6.91
N LEU A 100 -14.60 2.80 -6.65
CA LEU A 100 -15.49 2.01 -5.79
C LEU A 100 -15.15 2.17 -4.29
N ASN A 101 -14.96 3.42 -3.84
CA ASN A 101 -14.42 3.76 -2.53
C ASN A 101 -15.19 3.12 -1.36
N GLN A 102 -16.53 3.08 -1.42
CA GLN A 102 -17.34 2.41 -0.39
C GLN A 102 -17.05 0.91 -0.26
N THR A 103 -16.77 0.23 -1.38
CA THR A 103 -16.39 -1.19 -1.40
C THR A 103 -14.97 -1.38 -0.85
N VAL A 104 -14.07 -0.45 -1.11
CA VAL A 104 -12.70 -0.44 -0.55
C VAL A 104 -12.75 -0.28 0.97
N ASP A 105 -13.53 0.68 1.48
CA ASP A 105 -13.67 0.93 2.92
C ASP A 105 -14.21 -0.31 3.64
N LEU A 106 -15.27 -0.94 3.10
CA LEU A 106 -15.81 -2.19 3.63
C LEU A 106 -14.80 -3.34 3.57
N LEU A 107 -14.10 -3.53 2.44
CA LEU A 107 -13.09 -4.57 2.30
C LEU A 107 -11.96 -4.42 3.33
N MET A 108 -11.46 -3.20 3.55
CA MET A 108 -10.43 -2.91 4.55
C MET A 108 -10.97 -3.13 5.98
N GLN A 109 -12.21 -2.73 6.26
CA GLN A 109 -12.86 -2.94 7.57
C GLN A 109 -13.08 -4.43 7.88
N GLU A 110 -13.55 -5.22 6.92
CA GLU A 110 -13.85 -6.64 7.10
C GLU A 110 -12.58 -7.50 7.21
N SER A 111 -11.59 -7.26 6.34
CA SER A 111 -10.29 -7.92 6.40
C SER A 111 -9.45 -7.50 7.62
N GLY A 112 -9.63 -6.27 8.10
CA GLY A 112 -8.71 -5.63 9.04
C GLY A 112 -7.38 -5.21 8.42
N CYS A 113 -7.26 -5.26 7.09
CA CYS A 113 -6.12 -4.72 6.35
C CYS A 113 -6.20 -3.19 6.27
N ARG A 114 -5.08 -2.56 5.90
CA ARG A 114 -5.08 -1.14 5.49
C ARG A 114 -4.34 -0.98 4.16
N LEU A 115 -4.93 -0.17 3.28
CA LEU A 115 -4.52 -0.07 1.87
C LEU A 115 -3.08 0.45 1.70
N GLU A 116 -2.69 1.50 2.44
CA GLU A 116 -1.33 2.05 2.47
C GLU A 116 -0.80 2.23 3.91
N HIS A 117 0.30 2.96 4.16
CA HIS A 117 0.80 3.34 5.51
C HIS A 117 0.38 4.79 5.88
N PRO A 118 0.18 5.22 7.16
CA PRO A 118 -0.34 6.57 7.43
C PRO A 118 0.66 7.65 7.02
N SER A 119 1.96 7.38 7.22
CA SER A 119 3.04 8.24 6.72
C SER A 119 3.07 8.34 5.19
N ALA A 120 2.61 7.30 4.46
CA ALA A 120 2.51 7.35 3.00
C ALA A 120 1.33 8.23 2.54
N THR A 121 0.18 8.14 3.23
CA THR A 121 -0.95 9.05 3.05
C THR A 121 -0.54 10.51 3.30
N LYS A 122 0.11 10.76 4.44
CA LYS A 122 0.63 12.08 4.87
C LYS A 122 1.60 12.67 3.83
N PHE A 123 2.58 11.86 3.40
CA PHE A 123 3.53 12.20 2.35
C PHE A 123 2.83 12.55 1.04
N ARG A 124 1.93 11.70 0.54
CA ARG A 124 1.18 11.96 -0.70
C ARG A 124 0.43 13.30 -0.64
N ASN A 125 -0.25 13.58 0.47
CA ASN A 125 -1.00 14.82 0.63
C ASN A 125 -0.07 16.04 0.56
N HIS A 126 1.03 16.06 1.32
CA HIS A 126 1.99 17.17 1.28
C HIS A 126 2.66 17.34 -0.10
N VAL A 127 2.88 16.26 -0.85
CA VAL A 127 3.39 16.33 -2.23
C VAL A 127 2.36 16.95 -3.18
N VAL A 128 1.09 16.56 -3.07
CA VAL A 128 -0.01 17.11 -3.90
C VAL A 128 -0.32 18.57 -3.53
N GLU A 129 -0.11 18.97 -2.28
CA GLU A 129 -0.25 20.34 -1.78
C GLU A 129 0.93 21.27 -2.13
N GLY A 130 2.02 20.77 -2.74
CA GLY A 130 3.24 21.56 -2.97
C GLY A 130 4.00 21.92 -1.68
N ALA A 131 3.70 21.25 -0.56
CA ALA A 131 4.29 21.54 0.75
C ALA A 131 5.67 20.89 0.91
N TRP A 132 6.63 21.30 0.07
CA TRP A 132 7.92 20.62 -0.14
C TRP A 132 8.73 20.33 1.13
N ASP A 133 8.80 21.27 2.08
CA ASP A 133 9.54 21.07 3.34
C ASP A 133 8.92 19.99 4.22
N LYS A 134 7.58 19.90 4.23
CA LYS A 134 6.85 18.84 4.94
C LYS A 134 7.01 17.50 4.23
N ALA A 135 6.97 17.49 2.90
CA ALA A 135 7.18 16.29 2.09
C ALA A 135 8.59 15.70 2.27
N ASP A 136 9.64 16.53 2.40
CA ASP A 136 10.99 16.02 2.72
C ASP A 136 11.04 15.44 4.14
N SER A 137 10.43 16.10 5.13
CA SER A 137 10.32 15.55 6.49
C SER A 137 9.64 14.19 6.51
N ASP A 138 8.52 14.06 5.79
CA ASP A 138 7.76 12.80 5.69
C ASP A 138 8.57 11.71 4.96
N LEU A 139 9.35 12.07 3.95
CA LEU A 139 10.25 11.14 3.27
C LEU A 139 11.36 10.64 4.21
N ASN A 140 11.86 11.50 5.09
CA ASN A 140 12.83 11.12 6.12
C ASN A 140 12.20 10.19 7.19
N GLU A 141 10.91 10.36 7.54
CA GLU A 141 10.16 9.38 8.36
C GLU A 141 10.01 8.03 7.62
N LEU A 142 9.60 8.06 6.35
CA LEU A 142 9.40 6.87 5.51
C LEU A 142 10.69 6.05 5.27
N LYS A 143 11.86 6.69 5.33
CA LYS A 143 13.17 6.03 5.17
C LYS A 143 13.37 4.85 6.12
N ALA A 144 12.82 4.88 7.33
CA ALA A 144 12.92 3.78 8.30
C ALA A 144 12.07 2.55 7.91
N LEU A 145 11.08 2.72 7.03
CA LEU A 145 10.14 1.67 6.60
C LEU A 145 10.51 1.08 5.22
N MET A 146 11.53 1.61 4.56
CA MET A 146 11.87 1.25 3.17
C MET A 146 13.10 0.35 3.09
N HIS A 147 12.92 -0.84 2.54
CA HIS A 147 14.00 -1.84 2.37
C HIS A 147 15.07 -1.47 1.33
N SER A 148 14.86 -0.42 0.52
CA SER A 148 15.77 -0.01 -0.56
C SER A 148 16.21 1.45 -0.41
N PRO A 149 17.49 1.71 -0.05
CA PRO A 149 18.04 3.07 0.02
C PRO A 149 17.98 3.83 -1.31
N SER A 150 18.08 3.13 -2.46
CA SER A 150 18.03 3.78 -3.78
C SER A 150 16.63 4.29 -4.13
N ALA A 151 15.58 3.70 -3.57
CA ALA A 151 14.22 4.21 -3.73
C ALA A 151 14.02 5.56 -3.00
N ILE A 152 14.62 5.74 -1.82
CA ILE A 152 14.60 7.03 -1.09
C ILE A 152 15.32 8.12 -1.90
N VAL A 153 16.49 7.83 -2.47
CA VAL A 153 17.22 8.81 -3.31
C VAL A 153 16.40 9.18 -4.54
N ARG A 154 15.75 8.21 -5.20
CA ARG A 154 14.84 8.45 -6.33
C ARG A 154 13.64 9.32 -5.94
N MET A 155 13.00 9.05 -4.80
CA MET A 155 11.88 9.85 -4.31
C MET A 155 12.32 11.29 -4.02
N LYS A 156 13.44 11.49 -3.31
CA LYS A 156 14.00 12.82 -3.02
C LYS A 156 14.34 13.58 -4.31
N PHE A 157 14.91 12.91 -5.30
CA PHE A 157 15.17 13.50 -6.61
C PHE A 157 13.88 13.98 -7.30
N LEU A 158 12.81 13.17 -7.29
CA LEU A 158 11.54 13.54 -7.92
C LEU A 158 10.86 14.73 -7.22
N LEU A 159 10.90 14.80 -5.88
CA LEU A 159 10.40 15.96 -5.13
C LEU A 159 11.13 17.24 -5.52
N LEU A 160 12.47 17.20 -5.50
CA LEU A 160 13.30 18.35 -5.79
C LEU A 160 13.23 18.76 -7.27
N GLN A 161 13.02 17.81 -8.18
CA GLN A 161 12.73 18.10 -9.58
C GLN A 161 11.40 18.85 -9.71
N GLN A 162 10.34 18.44 -9.01
CA GLN A 162 9.05 19.12 -9.10
C GLN A 162 9.09 20.52 -8.45
N LYS A 163 9.70 20.65 -7.27
CA LYS A 163 10.01 21.93 -6.60
C LYS A 163 10.78 22.89 -7.54
N TYR A 164 11.76 22.37 -8.27
CA TYR A 164 12.52 23.13 -9.26
C TYR A 164 11.64 23.63 -10.42
N LEU A 165 10.80 22.77 -10.99
CA LEU A 165 9.94 23.11 -12.12
C LEU A 165 8.86 24.14 -11.71
N GLU A 166 8.26 23.98 -10.53
CA GLU A 166 7.30 24.96 -9.98
C GLU A 166 7.93 26.35 -9.80
N TYR A 167 9.17 26.43 -9.32
CA TYR A 167 9.89 27.71 -9.26
C TYR A 167 10.17 28.31 -10.65
N LEU A 168 10.38 27.51 -11.70
CA LEU A 168 10.48 28.03 -13.07
C LEU A 168 9.14 28.55 -13.61
N GLU A 169 8.05 27.81 -13.35
CA GLU A 169 6.69 28.20 -13.75
C GLU A 169 6.27 29.53 -13.09
N ASP A 170 6.66 29.75 -11.83
CA ASP A 170 6.50 31.00 -11.08
C ASP A 170 7.52 32.11 -11.45
N ALA A 171 8.42 31.87 -12.41
CA ALA A 171 9.54 32.75 -12.79
C ALA A 171 10.54 33.10 -11.64
N LYS A 172 10.57 32.29 -10.58
CA LYS A 172 11.49 32.35 -9.42
C LYS A 172 12.83 31.69 -9.76
N VAL A 173 13.55 32.26 -10.72
CA VAL A 173 14.76 31.67 -11.32
C VAL A 173 15.90 31.48 -10.31
N LEU A 174 16.03 32.38 -9.32
CA LEU A 174 17.12 32.29 -8.35
C LEU A 174 16.91 31.10 -7.39
N GLU A 175 15.67 30.91 -6.94
CA GLU A 175 15.20 29.81 -6.13
C GLU A 175 15.32 28.48 -6.88
N ALA A 176 14.91 28.43 -8.16
CA ALA A 176 15.12 27.26 -9.02
C ALA A 176 16.62 26.90 -9.14
N LEU A 177 17.49 27.87 -9.42
CA LEU A 177 18.94 27.64 -9.48
C LEU A 177 19.53 27.18 -8.14
N GLN A 178 18.99 27.63 -7.01
CA GLN A 178 19.37 27.17 -5.69
C GLN A 178 19.00 25.69 -5.48
N VAL A 179 17.76 25.29 -5.80
CA VAL A 179 17.33 23.87 -5.75
C VAL A 179 18.21 23.00 -6.65
N LEU A 180 18.48 23.44 -7.88
CA LEU A 180 19.30 22.68 -8.83
C LEU A 180 20.73 22.44 -8.33
N ARG A 181 21.39 23.48 -7.80
CA ARG A 181 22.80 23.45 -7.39
C ARG A 181 23.02 22.88 -6.00
N ALA A 182 22.17 23.23 -5.03
CA ALA A 182 22.38 22.89 -3.62
C ALA A 182 21.59 21.65 -3.16
N GLU A 183 20.51 21.28 -3.86
CA GLU A 183 19.65 20.16 -3.44
C GLU A 183 19.69 18.98 -4.45
N LEU A 184 19.53 19.23 -5.75
CA LEU A 184 19.52 18.18 -6.80
C LEU A 184 20.92 17.65 -7.13
N THR A 185 21.85 18.54 -7.49
CA THR A 185 23.22 18.14 -7.93
C THR A 185 23.94 17.24 -6.90
N PRO A 186 23.90 17.51 -5.58
CA PRO A 186 24.57 16.67 -4.59
C PRO A 186 24.00 15.25 -4.45
N LEU A 187 22.78 14.96 -4.95
CA LEU A 187 22.23 13.60 -4.93
C LEU A 187 23.00 12.61 -5.82
N GLN A 188 23.73 13.11 -6.83
CA GLN A 188 24.47 12.29 -7.80
C GLN A 188 23.60 11.19 -8.47
N TYR A 189 22.30 11.45 -8.57
CA TYR A 189 21.30 10.55 -9.14
C TYR A 189 20.72 11.16 -10.41
N ASN A 190 20.58 10.34 -11.46
CA ASN A 190 20.04 10.75 -12.77
C ASN A 190 20.71 12.03 -13.31
N THR A 191 22.04 12.02 -13.41
CA THR A 191 22.85 13.16 -13.86
C THR A 191 22.49 13.63 -15.27
N GLU A 192 22.09 12.73 -16.17
CA GLU A 192 21.54 13.05 -17.49
C GLU A 192 20.33 14.00 -17.38
N ARG A 193 19.37 13.69 -16.50
CA ARG A 193 18.22 14.56 -16.25
C ARG A 193 18.64 15.89 -15.64
N ILE A 194 19.64 15.92 -14.75
CA ILE A 194 20.19 17.18 -14.20
C ILE A 194 20.80 18.04 -15.31
N HIS A 195 21.51 17.45 -16.28
CA HIS A 195 22.05 18.17 -17.43
C HIS A 195 20.94 18.79 -18.28
N ILE A 196 19.87 18.04 -18.57
CA ILE A 196 18.69 18.53 -19.30
C ILE A 196 17.98 19.67 -18.55
N LEU A 197 17.95 19.64 -17.21
CA LEU A 197 17.40 20.72 -16.38
C LEU A 197 18.35 21.93 -16.23
N SER A 198 19.59 21.84 -16.71
CA SER A 198 20.61 22.89 -16.55
C SER A 198 20.89 23.72 -17.81
N GLY A 199 20.33 23.33 -18.95
CA GLY A 199 20.50 23.97 -20.26
C GLY A 199 19.27 24.76 -20.69
#